data_AF-A0ABD5V3S8-F1
#
_entry.id   AF-A0ABD5V3S8-F1
#
_cell.length_a   1.000
_cell.length_b   1.000
_cell.length_c   1.000
_cell.angle_alpha   90.00
_cell.angle_beta   90.00
_cell.angle_gamma   90.00
#
_symmetry.space_group_name_H-M   'P 1'
#
loop_
_entity.id
_entity.type
_entity.pdbx_description
1 polymer ?
#
loop_
_entity_poly.entity_id
_entity_poly.type
_entity_poly.pdbx_seq_one_letter_code
_entity_poly.pdbx_strand_id
1 'polypeptide(L)' 'MDDEILADQRELVELLESAGWDVTDAELSVYESPWENDEAPEASVTLSARKRYPEEGDDGDDEDDNPYRIS' A
#
# COMPACT_ATOMS: atom_id res chain seq x y z
N MET A 1 22.47 -11.40 2.76
CA MET A 1 22.23 -9.95 2.73
C MET A 1 21.16 -9.62 1.71
N ASP A 2 21.44 -9.58 0.39
CA ASP A 2 20.40 -9.27 -0.61
C ASP A 2 19.24 -10.29 -0.62
N ASP A 3 19.53 -11.59 -0.50
CA ASP A 3 18.48 -12.63 -0.47
C ASP A 3 17.58 -12.57 0.78
N GLU A 4 18.11 -12.11 1.91
CA GLU A 4 17.35 -11.94 3.16
C GLU A 4 16.44 -10.72 3.06
N ILE A 5 16.96 -9.59 2.57
CA ILE A 5 16.18 -8.37 2.35
C ILE A 5 15.08 -8.59 1.30
N LEU A 6 15.35 -9.37 0.25
CA LEU A 6 14.35 -9.76 -0.74
C LEU A 6 13.30 -10.72 -0.18
N ALA A 7 13.66 -11.59 0.76
CA ALA A 7 12.71 -12.43 1.46
C ALA A 7 11.78 -11.59 2.34
N ASP A 8 12.33 -10.63 3.09
CA ASP A 8 11.56 -9.70 3.93
C ASP A 8 10.59 -8.84 3.10
N GLN A 9 11.04 -8.34 1.93
CA GLN A 9 10.16 -7.62 1.00
C GLN A 9 8.99 -8.50 0.55
N ARG A 10 9.24 -9.76 0.20
CA ARG A 10 8.19 -10.69 -0.24
C ARG A 10 7.21 -10.99 0.87
N GLU A 11 7.70 -11.22 2.08
CA GLU A 11 6.85 -11.46 3.25
C GLU A 11 5.92 -10.25 3.51
N LEU A 12 6.43 -9.02 3.39
CA LEU A 12 5.63 -7.80 3.51
C LEU A 12 4.53 -7.70 2.44
N VAL A 13 4.83 -8.06 1.19
CA VAL A 13 3.84 -8.10 0.10
C VAL A 13 2.77 -9.15 0.40
N GLU A 14 3.17 -10.37 0.77
CA GLU A 14 2.23 -11.45 1.10
C GLU A 14 1.32 -11.07 2.28
N LEU A 15 1.85 -10.38 3.29
CA LEU A 15 1.07 -9.86 4.41
C LEU A 15 0.01 -8.86 3.95
N LEU A 16 0.37 -7.90 3.08
CA LEU A 16 -0.59 -6.94 2.54
C LEU A 16 -1.66 -7.61 1.67
N GLU A 17 -1.26 -8.53 0.80
CA GLU A 17 -2.19 -9.28 -0.06
C GLU A 17 -3.16 -10.14 0.78
N SER A 18 -2.66 -10.81 1.82
CA SER A 18 -3.49 -11.59 2.74
C SER A 18 -4.49 -10.71 3.51
N ALA A 19 -4.13 -9.45 3.78
CA ALA A 19 -5.01 -8.44 4.36
C ALA A 19 -6.00 -7.84 3.33
N GLY A 20 -5.99 -8.30 2.08
CA GLY A 20 -6.89 -7.89 1.01
C GLY A 20 -6.49 -6.59 0.32
N TRP A 21 -5.21 -6.20 0.39
CA TRP A 21 -4.65 -5.11 -0.38
C TRP A 21 -4.07 -5.65 -1.69
N ASP A 22 -4.34 -4.97 -2.79
CA ASP A 22 -3.73 -5.24 -4.10
C ASP A 22 -2.44 -4.40 -4.18
N VAL A 23 -1.29 -5.06 -4.01
CA VAL A 23 0.02 -4.39 -4.10
C VAL A 23 0.34 -4.13 -5.56
N THR A 24 0.51 -2.87 -5.93
CA THR A 24 0.74 -2.44 -7.31
C THR A 24 2.19 -2.17 -7.62
N ASP A 25 2.99 -1.84 -6.61
CA ASP A 25 4.40 -1.49 -6.76
C ASP A 25 5.19 -1.77 -5.47
N ALA A 26 6.45 -2.19 -5.62
CA ALA A 26 7.35 -2.50 -4.52
C ALA A 26 8.79 -2.11 -4.87
N GLU A 27 9.32 -1.08 -4.21
CA GLU A 27 10.67 -0.57 -4.40
C GLU A 27 11.55 -0.94 -3.19
N LEU A 28 12.71 -1.52 -3.47
CA LEU A 28 13.74 -1.81 -2.47
C LEU A 28 14.94 -0.90 -2.69
N SER A 29 15.32 -0.17 -1.65
CA SER A 29 16.50 0.70 -1.63
C SER A 29 17.43 0.27 -0.52
N VAL A 30 18.60 -0.25 -0.88
CA VAL A 30 19.68 -0.54 0.07
C VAL A 30 20.57 0.70 0.13
N TYR A 31 20.67 1.31 1.32
CA TYR A 31 21.55 2.44 1.54
C TYR A 31 22.83 1.98 2.21
N GLU A 32 23.94 2.01 1.46
CA GLU A 32 25.28 1.86 2.00
C GLU A 32 25.80 3.25 2.39
N SER A 33 25.86 3.54 3.69
CA SER A 33 26.37 4.82 4.17
C SER A 33 27.84 5.02 3.74
N PRO A 34 28.18 6.14 3.08
CA PRO A 34 29.57 6.45 2.73
C PRO A 34 30.42 6.84 3.95
N TRP A 35 29.79 6.98 5.13
CA TRP A 35 30.47 7.26 6.38
C TRP A 35 30.69 5.92 7.12
N GLU A 36 31.91 5.39 7.01
CA GLU A 36 32.38 4.04 7.39
C GLU A 36 32.20 3.60 8.87
N ASN A 37 31.32 4.22 9.67
CA ASN A 37 31.11 3.85 11.08
C ASN A 37 29.68 3.37 11.41
N ASP A 38 28.79 3.22 10.43
CA ASP A 38 27.53 2.52 10.61
C ASP A 38 27.68 1.09 10.08
N GLU A 39 27.96 0.15 10.98
CA GLU A 39 28.33 -1.25 10.70
C GLU A 39 27.16 -2.12 10.20
N ALA A 40 25.97 -1.54 10.00
CA ALA A 40 24.77 -2.24 9.58
C ALA A 40 24.24 -1.68 8.25
N PRO A 41 24.11 -2.50 7.19
CA PRO A 41 23.44 -2.08 5.97
C PRO A 41 21.97 -1.79 6.28
N GLU A 42 21.51 -0.57 5.96
CA GLU A 42 20.10 -0.20 6.09
C GLU A 42 19.39 -0.47 4.76
N ALA A 43 18.30 -1.24 4.82
CA ALA A 43 17.41 -1.47 3.69
C ALA A 43 16.06 -0.83 3.96
N SER A 44 15.58 -0.06 2.99
CA SER A 44 14.25 0.57 3.01
C SER A 44 13.40 -0.02 1.90
N VAL A 45 12.17 -0.40 2.23
CA VAL A 45 11.18 -0.92 1.29
C VAL A 45 9.98 0.04 1.24
N THR A 46 9.65 0.51 0.04
CA THR A 46 8.46 1.32 -0.23
C THR A 46 7.44 0.46 -0.97
N LEU A 47 6.20 0.38 -0.47
CA LEU A 47 5.11 -0.40 -1.07
C LEU A 47 3.93 0.51 -1.41
N SER A 48 3.42 0.41 -2.64
CA SER A 48 2.16 1.03 -3.03
C SER A 48 1.09 -0.04 -3.19
N ALA A 49 -0.02 0.11 -2.48
CA ALA A 49 -1.13 -0.84 -2.52
C ALA A 49 -2.48 -0.13 -2.49
N ARG A 50 -3.51 -0.79 -3.05
CA ARG A 50 -4.88 -0.29 -3.09
C ARG A 50 -5.85 -1.32 -2.49
N LYS A 51 -6.88 -0.85 -1.80
CA LYS A 51 -7.96 -1.70 -1.30
C LYS A 51 -9.29 -1.02 -1.58
N ARG A 52 -10.23 -1.74 -2.19
CA ARG A 52 -11.60 -1.26 -2.34
C ARG A 52 -12.35 -1.52 -1.05
N TYR A 53 -12.91 -0.47 -0.48
CA TYR A 53 -13.84 -0.57 0.63
C TYR A 53 -15.25 -0.69 0.08
N PRO A 54 -16.15 -1.44 0.73
CA PRO A 54 -17.55 -1.40 0.38
C PRO A 54 -18.06 0.04 0.52
N GLU A 55 -18.84 0.48 -0.45
CA GLU A 55 -19.54 1.76 -0.39
C GLU A 55 -20.59 1.62 0.74
N GLU A 56 -20.40 2.32 1.86
CA GLU A 56 -21.45 2.43 2.88
C GLU A 56 -22.59 3.26 2.29
N GLY A 57 -23.59 2.60 1.68
CA GLY A 57 -24.90 3.20 1.40
C GLY A 57 -25.44 3.12 -0.02
N ASP A 58 -25.48 1.95 -0.65
CA ASP A 58 -26.43 1.69 -1.75
C ASP A 58 -27.49 0.69 -1.28
N ASP A 59 -28.28 1.13 -0.29
CA ASP A 59 -29.56 0.54 0.08
C ASP A 59 -30.62 1.64 -0.13
N GLY A 60 -31.30 1.60 -1.28
CA GLY A 60 -32.62 2.21 -1.46
C GLY A 60 -32.69 3.57 -2.16
N ASP A 61 -33.10 3.54 -3.43
CA ASP A 61 -34.32 4.21 -3.91
C ASP A 61 -34.84 5.39 -3.03
N ASP A 62 -34.34 6.60 -3.28
CA ASP A 62 -35.07 7.82 -2.94
C ASP A 62 -35.09 8.72 -4.19
N GLU A 63 -36.27 8.74 -4.79
CA GLU A 63 -36.68 9.55 -5.91
C GLU A 63 -36.24 11.02 -5.76
N ASP A 64 -35.91 11.60 -6.91
CA ASP A 64 -35.52 12.97 -7.19
C ASP A 64 -36.55 14.01 -6.66
N ASP A 65 -36.61 14.25 -5.34
CA ASP A 65 -37.36 15.37 -4.71
C ASP A 65 -36.37 16.42 -4.18
N ASN A 66 -35.58 17.00 -5.09
CA ASN A 66 -34.71 18.14 -4.76
C ASN A 66 -35.40 19.46 -5.17
N PRO A 67 -36.04 20.19 -4.23
CA PRO A 67 -36.83 21.40 -4.52
C PRO A 67 -36.00 22.62 -4.97
N TYR A 68 -34.68 22.46 -5.16
CA TYR A 68 -33.76 23.54 -5.51
C TYR A 68 -33.12 23.39 -6.90
N ARG A 69 -33.50 22.39 -7.70
CA ARG A 69 -33.07 22.32 -9.11
C ARG A 69 -33.86 23.34 -9.94
N ILE A 70 -33.26 24.51 -10.17
CA ILE A 70 -33.77 25.52 -11.11
C ILE A 70 -33.55 24.98 -12.53
N SER A 71 -34.64 24.80 -13.28
CA SER A 71 -34.67 24.40 -14.70
C SER A 71 -34.16 25.48 -15.62
#